data_AF-A0A800DJB8-F1
#
_entry.id   AF-A0A800DJB8-F1
#
_cell.length_a   1.000
_cell.length_b   1.000
_cell.length_c   1.000
_cell.angle_alpha   90.00
_cell.angle_beta   90.00
_cell.angle_gamma   90.00
#
_symmetry.space_group_name_H-M   'P 1'
#
loop_
_entity.id
_entity.type
_entity.pdbx_description
1 polymer ?
#
loop_
_entity_poly.entity_id
_entity_poly.type
_entity_poly.pdbx_seq_one_letter_code
_entity_poly.pdbx_strand_id
1 'polypeptide(L)' 'TWMASEAIQCLGGMGYMNESPTGRLLRDAKLYEIGAGTSEIRRWLIGRELFEETG' A
#
# COMPACT_ATOMS: atom_id res chain seq x y z
N THR A 1 1.36 -0.84 -1.93
CA THR A 1 1.60 0.17 -2.98
C THR A 1 2.71 -0.20 -3.95
N TRP A 2 3.84 -0.76 -3.49
CA TRP A 2 5.00 -1.10 -4.33
C TRP A 2 4.68 -1.86 -5.63
N MET A 3 4.04 -3.04 -5.56
CA MET A 3 3.74 -3.84 -6.76
C MET A 3 2.93 -3.08 -7.81
N ALA A 4 1.95 -2.26 -7.39
CA ALA A 4 1.13 -1.47 -8.32
C ALA A 4 1.93 -0.33 -8.95
N SER A 5 2.88 0.26 -8.22
CA SER A 5 3.80 1.27 -8.75
C SER A 5 4.75 0.66 -9.78
N GLU A 6 5.36 -0.49 -9.48
CA GLU A 6 6.22 -1.20 -10.42
C GLU A 6 5.45 -1.58 -11.70
N ALA A 7 4.21 -2.03 -11.56
CA ALA A 7 3.36 -2.33 -12.72
C ALA A 7 3.14 -1.11 -13.63
N ILE A 8 2.96 0.09 -13.07
CA ILE A 8 2.88 1.33 -13.86
C ILE A 8 4.20 1.57 -14.59
N GLN A 9 5.33 1.41 -13.92
CA GLN A 9 6.65 1.66 -14.53
C GLN A 9 6.98 0.64 -15.63
N CYS A 10 6.67 -0.64 -15.44
CA CYS A 10 6.86 -1.67 -16.46
C CYS A 10 6.04 -1.40 -17.74
N LEU A 11 4.86 -0.80 -17.62
CA LEU A 11 3.99 -0.46 -18.76
C LEU A 11 4.29 0.91 -19.37
N GLY A 12 5.20 1.69 -18.77
CA GLY A 12 5.54 3.04 -19.21
C GLY A 12 4.31 3.95 -19.32
N GLY A 13 4.20 4.71 -20.42
CA GLY A 13 3.08 5.63 -20.65
C GLY A 13 1.70 4.95 -20.61
N MET A 14 1.60 3.70 -21.06
CA MET A 14 0.34 2.93 -21.00
C MET A 14 -0.12 2.67 -19.56
N GLY A 15 0.82 2.56 -18.61
CA GLY A 15 0.52 2.36 -17.19
C GLY A 15 -0.22 3.54 -16.53
N TYR A 16 -0.14 4.74 -17.13
CA TYR A 16 -0.84 5.95 -16.67
C TYR A 16 -2.19 6.19 -17.35
N MET A 17 -2.48 5.47 -18.44
CA MET A 17 -3.72 5.59 -19.19
C MET A 17 -4.88 4.89 -18.47
N ASN A 18 -6.10 5.40 -18.59
CA ASN A 18 -7.28 4.86 -17.89
C ASN A 18 -7.71 3.48 -18.41
N GLU A 19 -7.28 3.13 -19.62
CA GLU A 19 -7.46 1.83 -20.26
C GLU A 19 -6.63 0.74 -19.56
N SER A 20 -5.54 1.12 -18.88
CA SER A 20 -4.76 0.20 -18.03
C SER A 20 -5.32 0.14 -16.61
N PRO A 21 -5.48 -1.06 -16.01
CA PRO A 21 -5.97 -1.18 -14.64
C PRO A 21 -4.99 -0.65 -13.58
N THR A 22 -3.72 -0.44 -13.93
CA THR A 22 -2.63 -0.12 -12.99
C THR A 22 -2.87 1.15 -12.17
N GLY A 23 -3.40 2.21 -12.77
CA GLY A 23 -3.72 3.45 -12.05
C GLY A 23 -4.80 3.25 -10.97
N ARG A 24 -5.82 2.44 -11.24
CA ARG A 24 -6.84 2.06 -10.24
C ARG A 24 -6.23 1.25 -9.11
N LEU A 25 -5.43 0.23 -9.46
CA LEU A 25 -4.77 -0.64 -8.49
C LEU A 25 -3.83 0.14 -7.56
N LEU A 26 -3.12 1.16 -8.05
CA LEU A 26 -2.28 2.00 -7.21
C LEU A 26 -3.11 2.79 -6.18
N ARG A 27 -4.26 3.36 -6.60
CA ARG A 27 -5.16 4.09 -5.71
C ARG A 27 -5.75 3.17 -4.63
N ASP A 28 -6.22 1.99 -5.03
CA ASP A 28 -6.75 0.99 -4.10
C ASP A 28 -5.66 0.54 -3.11
N ALA A 29 -4.45 0.27 -3.60
CA ALA A 29 -3.31 -0.10 -2.75
C ALA A 29 -2.93 1.01 -1.77
N LYS A 30 -3.04 2.29 -2.16
CA LYS A 30 -2.82 3.41 -1.24
C LYS A 30 -3.94 3.52 -0.22
N LEU A 31 -5.19 3.31 -0.62
CA LEU A 31 -6.32 3.31 0.30
C LEU A 31 -6.16 2.27 1.41
N TYR A 32 -5.68 1.05 1.12
CA TYR A 32 -5.39 0.07 2.18
C TYR A 32 -4.30 0.50 3.15
N GLU A 33 -3.38 1.36 2.72
CA GLU A 33 -2.28 1.86 3.54
C GLU A 33 -2.73 2.87 4.60
N ILE A 34 -3.81 3.63 4.32
CA ILE A 34 -4.26 4.77 5.14
C ILE A 34 -5.74 4.75 5.56
N GLY A 35 -6.61 4.02 4.86
CA GLY A 35 -8.07 4.18 4.90
C GLY A 35 -8.77 3.59 6.12
N ALA A 36 -8.16 2.60 6.79
CA ALA A 36 -8.70 1.96 7.98
C ALA A 36 -7.68 1.99 9.14
N GLY A 37 -7.02 3.14 9.28
CA GLY A 37 -5.85 3.30 10.13
C GLY A 37 -4.57 3.15 9.33
N THR A 38 -3.60 4.02 9.61
CA THR A 38 -2.36 4.07 8.85
C THR A 38 -1.46 2.88 9.18
N SER A 39 -0.56 2.56 8.25
CA SER A 39 0.40 1.47 8.43
C SER A 39 1.38 1.73 9.57
N GLU A 40 1.65 2.99 9.91
CA GLU A 40 2.44 3.39 11.09
C GLU A 40 1.75 2.99 12.39
N ILE A 41 0.46 3.32 12.53
CA ILE A 41 -0.31 3.00 13.75
C ILE A 41 -0.42 1.49 13.94
N ARG A 42 -0.65 0.74 12.86
CA ARG A 42 -0.69 -0.73 12.94
C ARG A 42 0.67 -1.32 13.37
N ARG A 43 1.78 -0.80 12.81
CA ARG A 43 3.13 -1.22 13.23
C ARG A 43 3.41 -0.88 14.69
N TRP A 44 2.97 0.29 15.16
CA TRP A 44 3.11 0.68 16.56
C TRP A 44 2.31 -0.24 17.49
N LEU A 45 1.05 -0.54 17.16
CA LEU A 45 0.20 -1.45 17.93
C LEU A 45 0.82 -2.86 18.02
N ILE A 46 1.27 -3.41 16.88
CA ILE A 46 1.95 -4.71 16.85
C ILE A 46 3.23 -4.67 17.70
N GLY A 47 4.03 -3.62 17.57
CA GLY A 47 5.25 -3.45 18.36
C GLY A 47 4.96 -3.43 19.86
N ARG A 48 3.95 -2.66 20.29
CA ARG A 48 3.53 -2.60 21.70
C ARG A 48 3.10 -3.97 22.22
N GLU A 49 2.24 -4.67 21.49
CA GLU A 49 1.74 -5.99 21.89
C GLU A 49 2.89 -7.01 22.04
N LEU A 50 3.83 -7.02 21.09
CA LEU A 50 5.00 -7.90 21.16
C LEU A 50 5.89 -7.61 22.38
N PHE A 51 6.04 -6.33 22.77
CA PHE A 51 6.78 -5.97 23.99
C PHE A 51 6.05 -6.38 25.27
N GLU A 52 4.72 -6.31 25.30
CA GLU A 52 3.91 -6.77 26.44
C GLU A 52 3.95 -8.30 26.59
N GLU A 53 3.96 -9.06 25.49
CA GLU A 53 4.02 -10.54 25.51
C GLU A 53 5.41 -11.10 25.88
N THR A 54 6.49 -10.38 25.55
CA THR A 54 7.87 -10.86 25.74
C THR A 54 8.57 -10.29 26.99
N GLY A 55 7.97 -9.28 27.62
CA GLY A 55 8.48 -8.60 28.82
C GLY A 55 8.16 -9.28 30.14
#